data_AF-A0A414IQP1-F1
#
_entry.id   AF-A0A414IQP1-F1
#
_cell.length_a   1.000
_cell.length_b   1.000
_cell.length_c   1.000
_cell.angle_alpha   90.00
_cell.angle_beta   90.00
_cell.angle_gamma   90.00
#
_symmetry.space_group_name_H-M   'P 1'
#
loop_
_entity.id
_entity.type
_entity.pdbx_description
1 polymer ?
#
loop_
_entity_poly.entity_id
_entity_poly.type
_entity_poly.pdbx_seq_one_letter_code
_entity_poly.pdbx_strand_id
1 'polypeptide(L)'
;MLEDAIKYKTIVDEFDEAIKAGEFKMYLQPQISAKTGKLTGAEALVRRIKPDGTIVSPIDFIPVYENSGLISRLDRYIWEQASAKLGEWKKAGINMKISVNISPKDFYYIDIFNTFVGLVKKYDIEPSNLKIEITETTIMSDVPNLMGELEELRKAGFTLEMDDFGSGYSSLNTLKDINVDVLKIDMGFIKETKNVKKSRIILASVIKMAKELNLLIITEGG
;
A
#
# COMPACT_ATOMS: atom_id res chain seq x y z
N MET A 1 -9.43 23.88 -16.91
CA MET A 1 -8.45 24.91 -16.45
C MET A 1 -8.94 25.65 -15.20
N LEU A 2 -10.01 26.46 -15.25
CA LEU A 2 -10.51 27.17 -14.04
C LEU A 2 -11.24 26.22 -13.08
N GLU A 3 -12.11 25.36 -13.60
CA GLU A 3 -12.86 24.37 -12.79
C GLU A 3 -11.95 23.38 -12.07
N ASP A 4 -10.91 22.86 -12.75
CA ASP A 4 -9.93 21.96 -12.14
C ASP A 4 -9.14 22.63 -11.03
N ALA A 5 -8.75 23.91 -11.20
CA ALA A 5 -8.04 24.67 -10.19
C ALA A 5 -8.93 24.96 -8.96
N ILE A 6 -10.22 25.23 -9.18
CA ILE A 6 -11.20 25.37 -8.10
C ILE A 6 -11.37 24.04 -7.36
N LYS A 7 -11.57 22.92 -8.09
CA LYS A 7 -11.69 21.58 -7.48
C LYS A 7 -10.44 21.22 -6.66
N TYR A 8 -9.25 21.46 -7.21
CA TYR A 8 -7.98 21.25 -6.53
C TYR A 8 -7.91 22.04 -5.22
N LYS A 9 -8.16 23.36 -5.29
CA LYS A 9 -8.10 24.23 -4.12
C LYS A 9 -9.10 23.81 -3.04
N THR A 10 -10.34 23.50 -3.42
CA THR A 10 -11.36 23.02 -2.49
C THR A 10 -10.93 21.75 -1.76
N ILE A 11 -10.37 20.76 -2.47
CA ILE A 11 -9.92 19.50 -1.87
C ILE A 11 -8.79 19.72 -0.85
N VAL A 12 -7.87 20.65 -1.14
CA VAL A 12 -6.77 21.03 -0.24
C VAL A 12 -7.30 21.76 0.98
N ASP A 13 -8.14 22.78 0.80
CA ASP A 13 -8.66 23.64 1.87
C ASP A 13 -9.56 22.85 2.86
N GLU A 14 -10.26 21.81 2.39
CA GLU A 14 -11.11 20.95 3.22
C GLU A 14 -10.32 19.95 4.08
N PHE A 15 -9.02 19.70 3.81
CA PHE A 15 -8.29 18.58 4.39
C PHE A 15 -8.29 18.55 5.92
N ASP A 16 -7.98 19.68 6.55
CA ASP A 16 -7.86 19.77 8.02
C ASP A 16 -9.18 19.54 8.74
N GLU A 17 -10.29 19.98 8.15
CA GLU A 17 -11.62 19.74 8.71
C GLU A 17 -12.09 18.32 8.42
N ALA A 18 -11.83 17.79 7.22
CA ALA A 18 -12.16 16.42 6.85
C ALA A 18 -11.45 15.38 7.73
N ILE A 19 -10.17 15.59 8.07
CA ILE A 19 -9.44 14.68 8.95
C ILE A 19 -9.94 14.74 10.39
N LYS A 20 -10.25 15.94 10.92
CA LYS A 20 -10.83 16.11 12.27
C LYS A 20 -12.23 15.53 12.39
N ALA A 21 -13.04 15.69 11.35
CA ALA A 21 -14.38 15.12 11.26
C ALA A 21 -14.36 13.60 11.05
N GLY A 22 -13.19 13.00 10.85
CA GLY A 22 -13.03 11.57 10.62
C GLY A 22 -13.67 11.11 9.31
N GLU A 23 -13.70 11.97 8.28
CA GLU A 23 -14.23 11.63 6.95
C GLU A 23 -13.39 10.54 6.27
N PHE A 24 -12.09 10.49 6.56
CA PHE A 24 -11.20 9.43 6.08
C PHE A 24 -11.37 8.18 6.94
N LYS A 25 -11.88 7.12 6.32
CA LYS A 25 -12.08 5.81 6.92
C LYS A 25 -11.10 4.80 6.34
N MET A 26 -10.55 3.95 7.20
CA MET A 26 -9.81 2.77 6.79
C MET A 26 -10.79 1.63 6.50
N TYR A 27 -10.86 1.22 5.24
CA TYR A 27 -11.53 0.00 4.80
C TYR A 27 -10.50 -1.13 4.75
N LEU A 28 -10.91 -2.36 5.07
CA LEU A 28 -10.04 -3.53 5.06
C LEU A 28 -10.50 -4.50 3.98
N GLN A 29 -9.70 -4.65 2.94
CA GLN A 29 -9.95 -5.64 1.90
C GLN A 29 -9.29 -6.98 2.28
N PRO A 30 -10.03 -8.08 2.42
CA PRO A 30 -9.48 -9.35 2.90
C PRO A 30 -8.52 -9.97 1.88
N GLN A 31 -7.39 -10.49 2.37
CA GLN A 31 -6.45 -11.32 1.62
C GLN A 31 -6.65 -12.79 2.01
N ILE A 32 -6.93 -13.66 1.03
CA ILE A 32 -7.25 -15.08 1.27
C ILE A 32 -6.16 -15.98 0.66
N SER A 33 -5.74 -16.99 1.43
CA SER A 33 -4.84 -18.03 0.92
C SER A 33 -5.53 -18.89 -0.12
N ALA A 34 -5.06 -18.85 -1.37
CA ALA A 34 -5.58 -19.70 -2.45
C ALA A 34 -5.43 -21.21 -2.15
N LYS A 35 -4.45 -21.62 -1.33
CA LYS A 35 -4.22 -23.03 -0.97
C LYS A 35 -5.18 -23.53 0.11
N THR A 36 -5.54 -22.68 1.07
CA THR A 36 -6.27 -23.10 2.29
C THR A 36 -7.66 -22.49 2.42
N GLY A 37 -8.01 -21.48 1.62
CA GLY A 37 -9.24 -20.71 1.74
C GLY A 37 -9.33 -19.86 3.01
N LYS A 38 -8.26 -19.76 3.80
CA LYS A 38 -8.24 -19.01 5.06
C LYS A 38 -7.82 -17.56 4.84
N LEU A 39 -8.40 -16.67 5.64
CA LEU A 39 -7.98 -15.28 5.77
C LEU A 39 -6.54 -15.21 6.28
N THR A 40 -5.68 -14.48 5.56
CA THR A 40 -4.25 -14.32 5.90
C THR A 40 -3.89 -12.89 6.31
N GLY A 41 -4.73 -11.92 5.98
CA GLY A 41 -4.51 -10.52 6.26
C GLY A 41 -5.58 -9.66 5.60
N ALA A 42 -5.37 -8.35 5.61
CA ALA A 42 -6.16 -7.42 4.85
C ALA A 42 -5.30 -6.25 4.35
N GLU A 43 -5.71 -5.63 3.25
CA GLU A 43 -5.13 -4.37 2.80
C GLU A 43 -5.96 -3.20 3.32
N ALA A 44 -5.28 -2.19 3.88
CA ALA A 44 -5.90 -0.96 4.35
C ALA A 44 -6.06 0.03 3.20
N LEU A 45 -7.32 0.28 2.83
CA LEU A 45 -7.69 1.19 1.77
C LEU A 45 -8.40 2.41 2.34
N VAL A 46 -7.93 3.60 2.02
CA VAL A 46 -8.61 4.83 2.41
C VAL A 46 -9.90 5.01 1.61
N ARG A 47 -10.96 5.42 2.30
CA ARG A 47 -12.22 5.92 1.71
C ARG A 47 -12.57 7.22 2.39
N ARG A 48 -12.90 8.25 1.60
CA ARG A 48 -13.42 9.51 2.16
C ARG A 48 -14.94 9.47 2.09
N ILE A 49 -15.58 9.57 3.25
CA ILE A 49 -17.04 9.58 3.39
C ILE A 49 -17.42 10.89 4.07
N LYS A 50 -18.11 11.76 3.32
CA LYS A 50 -18.60 13.03 3.82
C LYS A 50 -19.71 12.82 4.86
N PRO A 51 -20.00 13.81 5.73
CA PRO A 51 -21.05 13.70 6.75
C PRO A 51 -22.45 13.39 6.20
N ASP A 52 -22.73 13.79 4.95
CA ASP A 52 -23.99 13.51 4.25
C ASP A 52 -24.06 12.09 3.65
N GLY A 53 -23.02 11.28 3.83
CA GLY A 53 -22.91 9.92 3.30
C GLY A 53 -22.28 9.81 1.91
N THR A 54 -21.91 10.94 1.29
CA THR A 54 -21.26 10.94 -0.03
C THR A 54 -19.89 10.27 0.04
N ILE A 55 -19.69 9.25 -0.79
CA ILE A 55 -18.40 8.58 -0.95
C ILE A 55 -17.59 9.30 -2.02
N VAL A 56 -16.42 9.81 -1.65
CA VAL A 56 -15.46 10.42 -2.57
C VAL A 56 -14.41 9.38 -2.93
N SER A 57 -14.22 9.14 -4.24
CA SER A 57 -13.25 8.18 -4.73
C SER A 57 -11.82 8.60 -4.38
N PRO A 58 -10.93 7.68 -3.95
CA PRO A 58 -9.50 7.97 -3.78
C PRO A 58 -8.86 8.60 -5.03
N ILE A 59 -9.29 8.18 -6.22
CA ILE A 59 -8.78 8.73 -7.50
C ILE A 59 -9.05 10.24 -7.61
N ASP A 60 -10.09 10.77 -6.95
CA ASP A 60 -10.41 12.19 -6.99
C ASP A 60 -9.54 13.06 -6.07
N PHE A 61 -8.98 12.49 -4.98
CA PHE A 61 -8.28 13.29 -3.96
C PHE A 61 -6.82 12.89 -3.73
N ILE A 62 -6.43 11.63 -3.95
CA ILE A 62 -5.05 11.17 -3.74
C ILE A 62 -4.06 11.98 -4.60
N PRO A 63 -4.27 12.18 -5.92
CA PRO A 63 -3.35 12.98 -6.72
C PRO A 63 -3.24 14.44 -6.25
N VAL A 64 -4.32 14.99 -5.69
CA VAL A 64 -4.31 16.35 -5.13
C VAL A 64 -3.46 16.41 -3.86
N TYR A 65 -3.57 15.40 -3.00
CA TYR A 65 -2.79 15.31 -1.76
C TYR A 65 -1.31 14.98 -2.01
N GLU A 66 -0.99 14.21 -3.05
CA GLU A 66 0.39 13.99 -3.47
C GLU A 66 1.05 15.27 -4.00
N ASN A 67 0.32 16.05 -4.81
CA ASN A 67 0.82 17.30 -5.37
C ASN A 67 0.95 18.43 -4.32
N SER A 68 0.12 18.41 -3.27
CA SER A 68 0.18 19.39 -2.17
C SER A 68 1.04 18.95 -0.99
N GLY A 69 1.53 17.70 -0.96
CA GLY A 69 2.25 17.12 0.18
C GLY A 69 1.36 16.74 1.37
N LEU A 70 0.04 16.87 1.25
CA LEU A 70 -0.91 16.45 2.29
C LEU A 70 -1.02 14.93 2.41
N ILE A 71 -0.58 14.18 1.40
CA ILE A 71 -0.66 12.71 1.39
C ILE A 71 0.04 12.10 2.62
N SER A 72 1.21 12.62 3.01
CA SER A 72 1.96 12.13 4.18
C SER A 72 1.28 12.37 5.53
N ARG A 73 0.30 13.28 5.57
CA ARG A 73 -0.56 13.45 6.75
C ARG A 73 -1.71 12.44 6.73
N LEU A 74 -2.26 12.16 5.56
CA LEU A 74 -3.31 11.17 5.38
C LEU A 74 -2.79 9.75 5.62
N ASP A 75 -1.64 9.41 5.05
CA ASP A 75 -1.07 8.07 5.15
C ASP A 75 -0.69 7.75 6.58
N ARG A 76 -0.03 8.67 7.31
CA ARG A 76 0.19 8.52 8.77
C ARG A 76 -1.10 8.31 9.57
N TYR A 77 -2.18 9.00 9.19
CA TYR A 77 -3.48 8.82 9.84
C TYR A 77 -4.09 7.43 9.57
N ILE A 78 -3.87 6.86 8.39
CA ILE A 78 -4.27 5.48 8.06
C ILE A 78 -3.35 4.45 8.73
N TRP A 79 -2.03 4.68 8.74
CA TRP A 79 -1.06 3.79 9.39
C TRP A 79 -1.30 3.69 10.90
N GLU A 80 -1.63 4.80 11.55
CA GLU A 80 -2.05 4.85 12.95
C GLU A 80 -3.32 4.00 13.18
N GLN A 81 -4.34 4.12 12.33
CA GLN A 81 -5.56 3.30 12.43
C GLN A 81 -5.27 1.81 12.21
N ALA A 82 -4.45 1.47 11.23
CA ALA A 82 -4.04 0.08 10.97
C ALA A 82 -3.30 -0.51 12.17
N SER A 83 -2.35 0.23 12.72
CA SER A 83 -1.56 -0.17 13.88
C SER A 83 -2.43 -0.33 15.14
N ALA A 84 -3.36 0.60 15.36
CA ALA A 84 -4.34 0.50 16.43
C ALA A 84 -5.22 -0.74 16.30
N LYS A 85 -5.67 -1.05 15.08
CA LYS A 85 -6.49 -2.24 14.82
C LYS A 85 -5.72 -3.54 15.03
N LEU A 86 -4.45 -3.58 14.62
CA LEU A 86 -3.56 -4.71 14.90
C LEU A 86 -3.36 -4.90 16.41
N GLY A 87 -3.18 -3.82 17.17
CA GLY A 87 -3.07 -3.86 18.63
C GLY A 87 -4.36 -4.36 19.31
N GLU A 88 -5.52 -3.95 18.82
CA GLU A 88 -6.83 -4.47 19.25
C GLU A 88 -6.93 -5.99 19.00
N TRP A 89 -6.59 -6.44 17.79
CA TRP A 89 -6.60 -7.85 17.43
C TRP A 89 -5.61 -8.69 18.25
N LYS A 90 -4.39 -8.19 18.49
CA LYS A 90 -3.41 -8.84 19.37
C LYS A 90 -3.99 -9.08 20.77
N LYS A 91 -4.64 -8.08 21.37
CA LYS A 91 -5.28 -8.19 22.68
C LYS A 91 -6.44 -9.19 22.70
N ALA A 92 -7.14 -9.34 21.58
CA ALA A 92 -8.18 -10.35 21.40
C ALA A 92 -7.62 -11.76 21.07
N GLY A 93 -6.30 -11.95 21.01
CA GLY A 93 -5.66 -13.21 20.62
C GLY A 93 -5.75 -13.52 19.13
N ILE A 94 -6.10 -12.54 18.30
CA ILE A 94 -6.19 -12.66 16.85
C ILE A 94 -4.86 -12.24 16.25
N ASN A 95 -4.18 -13.19 15.59
CA ASN A 95 -2.98 -12.90 14.82
C ASN A 95 -3.35 -12.66 13.35
N MET A 96 -3.34 -11.40 12.94
CA MET A 96 -3.68 -10.96 11.58
C MET A 96 -2.69 -9.91 11.11
N LYS A 97 -2.60 -9.73 9.80
CA LYS A 97 -1.73 -8.75 9.16
C LYS A 97 -2.54 -7.69 8.45
N ILE A 98 -2.06 -6.45 8.47
CA ILE A 98 -2.61 -5.36 7.68
C ILE A 98 -1.50 -4.80 6.80
N SER A 99 -1.74 -4.73 5.49
CA SER A 99 -0.88 -4.03 4.54
C SER A 99 -1.31 -2.57 4.44
N VAL A 100 -0.35 -1.65 4.46
CA VAL A 100 -0.57 -0.22 4.27
C VAL A 100 0.27 0.32 3.13
N ASN A 101 -0.32 1.19 2.33
CA ASN A 101 0.34 1.86 1.22
C ASN A 101 1.25 2.99 1.73
N ILE A 102 2.37 3.21 1.02
CA ILE A 102 3.26 4.37 1.20
C ILE A 102 3.34 5.12 -0.13
N SER A 103 3.08 6.43 -0.10
CA SER A 103 3.30 7.31 -1.25
C SER A 103 4.79 7.63 -1.41
N PRO A 104 5.32 7.79 -2.63
CA PRO A 104 6.70 8.26 -2.84
C PRO A 104 6.95 9.62 -2.17
N LYS A 105 5.90 10.42 -1.99
CA LYS A 105 5.97 11.73 -1.32
C LYS A 105 6.32 11.61 0.15
N ASP A 106 5.96 10.51 0.81
CA ASP A 106 6.18 10.35 2.25
C ASP A 106 7.66 10.38 2.61
N PHE A 107 8.49 9.76 1.79
CA PHE A 107 9.96 9.77 1.93
C PHE A 107 10.57 11.18 1.89
N TYR A 108 9.89 12.16 1.28
CA TYR A 108 10.37 13.54 1.24
C TYR A 108 9.93 14.37 2.45
N TYR A 109 8.80 14.03 3.07
CA TYR A 109 8.17 14.87 4.09
C TYR A 109 8.33 14.34 5.51
N ILE A 110 8.58 13.04 5.67
CA ILE A 110 8.65 12.40 6.99
C ILE A 110 9.76 11.35 7.05
N ASP A 111 10.20 11.07 8.27
CA ASP A 111 11.10 9.94 8.55
C ASP A 111 10.26 8.66 8.64
N ILE A 112 10.26 7.87 7.57
CA ILE A 112 9.44 6.67 7.44
C ILE A 112 9.84 5.64 8.49
N PHE A 113 11.14 5.36 8.60
CA PHE A 113 11.66 4.35 9.52
C PHE A 113 11.22 4.61 10.96
N ASN A 114 11.49 5.82 11.48
CA ASN A 114 11.13 6.15 12.85
C ASN A 114 9.62 6.25 13.06
N THR A 115 8.85 6.62 12.03
CA THR A 115 7.39 6.63 12.09
C THR A 115 6.85 5.20 12.29
N PHE A 116 7.25 4.25 11.45
CA PHE A 116 6.79 2.86 11.53
C PHE A 116 7.25 2.16 12.82
N VAL A 117 8.52 2.31 13.20
CA VAL A 117 9.02 1.77 14.48
C VAL A 117 8.28 2.37 15.67
N GLY A 118 7.97 3.67 15.61
CA GLY A 118 7.15 4.36 16.61
C GLY A 118 5.74 3.78 16.74
N LEU A 119 5.07 3.52 15.61
CA LEU A 119 3.74 2.90 15.58
C LEU A 119 3.74 1.49 16.20
N VAL A 120 4.69 0.66 15.79
CA VAL A 120 4.85 -0.70 16.33
C VAL A 120 5.01 -0.68 17.84
N LYS A 121 5.89 0.19 18.35
CA LYS A 121 6.13 0.34 19.78
C LYS A 121 4.90 0.88 20.52
N LYS A 122 4.23 1.88 19.96
CA LYS A 122 3.06 2.54 20.57
C LYS A 122 1.89 1.60 20.76
N TYR A 123 1.65 0.73 19.77
CA TYR A 123 0.52 -0.20 19.77
C TYR A 123 0.87 -1.60 20.26
N ASP A 124 2.13 -1.83 20.62
CA ASP A 124 2.66 -3.13 21.02
C ASP A 124 2.30 -4.22 20.01
N ILE A 125 2.68 -4.04 18.75
CA ILE A 125 2.45 -5.01 17.68
C ILE A 125 3.77 -5.59 17.17
N GLU A 126 3.71 -6.73 16.49
CA GLU A 126 4.90 -7.25 15.79
C GLU A 126 5.09 -6.48 14.47
N PRO A 127 6.32 -6.05 14.12
CA PRO A 127 6.60 -5.36 12.85
C PRO A 127 6.06 -6.12 11.63
N SER A 128 6.19 -7.45 11.63
CA SER A 128 5.72 -8.32 10.54
C SER A 128 4.19 -8.38 10.36
N ASN A 129 3.42 -7.81 11.30
CA ASN A 129 1.96 -7.71 11.21
C ASN A 129 1.50 -6.41 10.51
N LEU A 130 2.33 -5.36 10.49
CA LEU A 130 2.08 -4.14 9.73
C LEU A 130 2.94 -4.18 8.47
N LYS A 131 2.38 -4.66 7.37
CA LYS A 131 3.11 -4.78 6.11
C LYS A 131 3.10 -3.46 5.35
N ILE A 132 4.15 -3.25 4.56
CA ILE A 132 4.37 -2.02 3.81
C ILE A 132 4.27 -2.32 2.33
N GLU A 133 3.31 -1.70 1.66
CA GLU A 133 3.09 -1.79 0.22
C GLU A 133 3.70 -0.59 -0.50
N ILE A 134 4.49 -0.88 -1.53
CA ILE A 134 5.19 0.11 -2.33
C ILE A 134 4.98 -0.22 -3.80
N THR A 135 4.46 0.74 -4.55
CA THR A 135 4.23 0.54 -5.99
C THR A 135 5.53 0.46 -6.79
N GLU A 136 5.51 -0.21 -7.94
CA GLU A 136 6.62 -0.21 -8.91
C GLU A 136 7.09 1.22 -9.25
N THR A 137 6.15 2.15 -9.42
CA THR A 137 6.46 3.56 -9.76
C THR A 137 7.19 4.29 -8.65
N THR A 138 6.90 3.98 -7.38
CA THR A 138 7.61 4.53 -6.24
C THR A 138 9.07 4.06 -6.22
N ILE A 139 9.30 2.79 -6.51
CA ILE A 139 10.65 2.21 -6.53
C ILE A 139 11.50 2.83 -7.66
N MET A 140 10.87 3.16 -8.79
CA MET A 140 11.52 3.81 -9.93
C MET A 140 11.66 5.34 -9.78
N SER A 141 11.19 5.92 -8.68
CA SER A 141 11.24 7.38 -8.48
C SER A 141 12.63 7.85 -8.05
N ASP A 142 12.90 9.15 -8.22
CA ASP A 142 14.17 9.78 -7.83
C ASP A 142 14.28 10.07 -6.32
N VAL A 143 13.55 9.33 -5.46
CA VAL A 143 13.62 9.47 -4.00
C VAL A 143 15.05 9.19 -3.54
N PRO A 144 15.74 10.18 -2.94
CA PRO A 144 17.09 9.96 -2.43
C PRO A 144 17.08 8.86 -1.35
N ASN A 145 18.01 7.90 -1.47
CA ASN A 145 18.23 6.84 -0.48
C ASN A 145 17.02 5.91 -0.20
N LEU A 146 16.02 5.84 -1.09
CA LEU A 146 14.85 4.96 -0.92
C LEU A 146 15.24 3.52 -0.56
N MET A 147 16.14 2.91 -1.32
CA MET A 147 16.57 1.52 -1.10
C MET A 147 17.23 1.31 0.28
N GLY A 148 17.93 2.32 0.79
CA GLY A 148 18.53 2.27 2.12
C GLY A 148 17.46 2.21 3.21
N GLU A 149 16.47 3.09 3.13
CA GLU A 149 15.36 3.13 4.09
C GLU A 149 14.50 1.86 4.06
N LEU A 150 14.23 1.32 2.86
CA LEU A 150 13.51 0.05 2.72
C LEU A 150 14.27 -1.11 3.37
N GLU A 151 15.58 -1.18 3.18
CA GLU A 151 16.40 -2.21 3.81
C GLU A 151 16.45 -2.05 5.34
N GLU A 152 16.43 -0.81 5.87
CA GLU A 152 16.32 -0.56 7.31
C GLU A 152 14.98 -1.06 7.89
N LEU A 153 13.85 -0.75 7.22
CA LEU A 153 12.53 -1.26 7.59
C LEU A 153 12.52 -2.80 7.59
N ARG A 154 13.03 -3.42 6.54
CA ARG A 154 13.08 -4.88 6.45
C ARG A 154 13.94 -5.49 7.56
N LYS A 155 15.10 -4.90 7.88
CA LYS A 155 15.95 -5.32 9.01
C LYS A 155 15.29 -5.13 10.38
N ALA A 156 14.40 -4.14 10.51
CA ALA A 156 13.57 -3.95 11.69
C ALA A 156 12.40 -4.95 11.79
N GLY A 157 12.23 -5.84 10.80
CA GLY A 157 11.27 -6.94 10.82
C GLY A 157 9.96 -6.65 10.10
N PHE A 158 9.83 -5.51 9.41
CA PHE A 158 8.69 -5.22 8.55
C PHE A 158 8.71 -6.13 7.31
N THR A 159 7.53 -6.49 6.83
CA THR A 159 7.36 -7.19 5.55
C THR A 159 7.13 -6.16 4.45
N LEU A 160 7.96 -6.18 3.42
CA LEU A 160 7.82 -5.30 2.26
C LEU A 160 7.10 -6.02 1.11
N GLU A 161 6.11 -5.36 0.54
CA GLU A 161 5.30 -5.85 -0.57
C GLU A 161 5.47 -4.90 -1.76
N MET A 162 5.90 -5.43 -2.90
CA MET A 162 5.92 -4.67 -4.16
C MET A 162 4.56 -4.78 -4.83
N ASP A 163 3.91 -3.64 -5.03
CA ASP A 163 2.60 -3.54 -5.66
C ASP A 163 2.66 -3.18 -7.15
N ASP A 164 1.57 -3.46 -7.86
CA ASP A 164 1.39 -3.19 -9.28
C ASP A 164 2.46 -3.84 -10.20
N PHE A 165 3.05 -4.97 -9.78
CA PHE A 165 4.14 -5.58 -10.53
C PHE A 165 3.70 -5.97 -11.94
N GLY A 166 4.41 -5.41 -12.93
CA GLY A 166 4.20 -5.69 -14.34
C GLY A 166 3.33 -4.66 -15.08
N SER A 167 2.83 -3.65 -14.37
CA SER A 167 2.13 -2.50 -14.97
C SER A 167 3.10 -1.54 -15.69
N GLY A 168 4.37 -1.54 -15.28
CA GLY A 168 5.43 -0.72 -15.85
C GLY A 168 6.24 -1.39 -16.97
N TYR A 169 7.03 -0.59 -17.70
CA TYR A 169 7.89 -1.08 -18.78
C TYR A 169 9.15 -1.81 -18.30
N SER A 170 9.48 -1.77 -17.00
CA SER A 170 10.78 -2.25 -16.47
C SER A 170 10.69 -3.04 -15.16
N SER A 171 9.56 -3.69 -14.87
CA SER A 171 9.32 -4.37 -13.59
C SER A 171 10.42 -5.35 -13.18
N LEU A 172 11.01 -6.08 -14.14
CA LEU A 172 12.13 -6.99 -13.89
C LEU A 172 13.42 -6.27 -13.49
N ASN A 173 13.69 -5.09 -14.06
CA ASN A 173 14.85 -4.30 -13.67
C ASN A 173 14.65 -3.75 -12.25
N THR A 174 13.45 -3.26 -11.95
CA THR A 174 13.08 -2.81 -10.61
C THR A 174 13.23 -3.93 -9.58
N LEU A 175 12.69 -5.12 -9.87
CA LEU A 175 12.76 -6.29 -8.99
C LEU A 175 14.20 -6.78 -8.73
N LYS A 176 15.09 -6.61 -9.71
CA LYS A 176 16.50 -7.04 -9.61
C LYS A 176 17.28 -6.28 -8.52
N ASP A 177 16.93 -5.01 -8.29
CA ASP A 177 17.68 -4.12 -7.40
C ASP A 177 17.02 -3.91 -6.01
N ILE A 178 15.78 -4.39 -5.81
CA ILE A 178 15.03 -4.25 -4.56
C ILE A 178 14.88 -5.58 -3.79
N ASN A 179 15.03 -5.53 -2.48
CA ASN A 179 14.74 -6.65 -1.59
C ASN A 179 13.32 -6.54 -1.00
N VAL A 180 12.33 -7.08 -1.70
CA VAL A 180 10.97 -7.25 -1.16
C VAL A 180 10.72 -8.68 -0.71
N ASP A 181 9.70 -8.90 0.11
CA ASP A 181 9.31 -10.22 0.60
C ASP A 181 8.09 -10.77 -0.15
N VAL A 182 7.26 -9.87 -0.70
CA VAL A 182 6.02 -10.21 -1.39
C VAL A 182 5.93 -9.45 -2.72
N LEU A 183 5.45 -10.14 -3.74
CA LEU A 183 5.13 -9.58 -5.05
C LEU A 183 3.62 -9.63 -5.26
N LYS A 184 2.97 -8.47 -5.36
CA LYS A 184 1.56 -8.36 -5.74
C LYS A 184 1.47 -8.21 -7.26
N ILE A 185 0.81 -9.15 -7.91
CA ILE A 185 0.65 -9.18 -9.37
C ILE A 185 -0.59 -8.38 -9.75
N ASP A 186 -0.40 -7.36 -10.59
CA ASP A 186 -1.49 -6.51 -11.08
C ASP A 186 -2.57 -7.33 -11.81
N MET A 187 -3.82 -6.90 -11.62
CA MET A 187 -5.00 -7.52 -12.19
C MET A 187 -5.00 -7.48 -13.74
N GLY A 188 -4.23 -6.60 -14.37
CA GLY A 188 -3.99 -6.59 -15.82
C GLY A 188 -3.37 -7.89 -16.35
N PHE A 189 -2.59 -8.62 -15.55
CA PHE A 189 -2.06 -9.95 -15.94
C PHE A 189 -3.12 -11.05 -15.89
N ILE A 190 -4.16 -10.85 -15.07
CA ILE A 190 -5.17 -11.84 -14.70
C ILE A 190 -6.46 -11.64 -15.49
N LYS A 191 -6.75 -10.41 -15.93
CA LYS A 191 -7.94 -10.05 -16.73
C LYS A 191 -8.05 -10.78 -18.06
N GLU A 192 -9.29 -10.88 -18.55
CA GLU A 192 -9.61 -11.46 -19.85
C GLU A 192 -8.78 -10.83 -20.98
N THR A 193 -8.12 -11.69 -21.75
CA THR A 193 -7.28 -11.29 -22.88
C THR A 193 -7.67 -12.06 -24.13
N LYS A 194 -7.47 -11.43 -25.30
CA LYS A 194 -7.66 -12.06 -26.61
C LYS A 194 -6.75 -13.28 -26.82
N ASN A 195 -5.64 -13.40 -26.07
CA ASN A 195 -4.71 -14.52 -26.16
C ASN A 195 -4.45 -15.17 -24.80
N VAL A 196 -5.43 -15.95 -24.33
CA VAL A 196 -5.42 -16.65 -23.04
C VAL A 196 -4.19 -17.56 -22.87
N LYS A 197 -3.77 -18.26 -23.94
CA LYS A 197 -2.60 -19.15 -23.89
C LYS A 197 -1.32 -18.37 -23.56
N LYS A 198 -1.12 -17.22 -24.21
CA LYS A 198 0.06 -16.38 -23.97
C LYS A 198 0.06 -15.79 -22.56
N SER A 199 -1.08 -15.27 -22.08
CA SER A 199 -1.20 -14.76 -20.70
C SER A 199 -0.87 -15.82 -19.66
N ARG A 200 -1.40 -17.06 -19.80
CA ARG A 200 -1.07 -18.16 -18.88
C ARG A 200 0.41 -18.52 -18.85
N ILE A 201 1.08 -18.51 -20.01
CA ILE A 201 2.53 -18.78 -20.09
C ILE A 201 3.33 -17.67 -19.36
N ILE A 202 2.96 -16.40 -19.56
CA ILE A 202 3.62 -15.27 -18.91
C ILE A 202 3.41 -15.34 -17.41
N LEU A 203 2.16 -15.51 -16.94
CA LEU A 203 1.84 -15.62 -15.52
C LEU A 203 2.56 -16.80 -14.85
N ALA A 204 2.61 -17.97 -15.50
CA ALA A 204 3.33 -19.12 -14.98
C ALA A 204 4.84 -18.84 -14.86
N SER A 205 5.41 -18.10 -15.80
CA SER A 205 6.83 -17.70 -15.78
C SER A 205 7.12 -16.72 -14.64
N VAL A 206 6.25 -15.73 -14.44
CA VAL A 206 6.36 -14.77 -13.31
C VAL A 206 6.25 -15.50 -11.97
N ILE A 207 5.28 -16.41 -11.83
CA ILE A 207 5.10 -17.20 -10.61
C ILE A 207 6.33 -18.07 -10.33
N LYS A 208 6.90 -18.69 -11.37
CA LYS A 208 8.10 -19.51 -11.23
C LYS A 208 9.29 -18.67 -10.78
N MET A 209 9.52 -17.52 -11.41
CA MET A 209 10.59 -16.60 -11.05
C MET A 209 10.46 -16.11 -9.61
N ALA A 210 9.28 -15.65 -9.20
CA ALA A 210 9.06 -15.18 -7.83
C ALA A 210 9.36 -16.28 -6.80
N LYS A 211 9.00 -17.55 -7.08
CA LYS A 211 9.38 -18.69 -6.23
C LYS A 211 10.89 -18.93 -6.19
N GLU A 212 11.59 -18.82 -7.32
CA GLU A 212 13.05 -18.96 -7.40
C GLU A 212 13.78 -17.85 -6.62
N LEU A 213 13.16 -16.66 -6.53
CA LEU A 213 13.62 -15.53 -5.72
C LEU A 213 13.15 -15.59 -4.25
N ASN A 214 12.47 -16.67 -3.84
CA ASN A 214 11.88 -16.85 -2.50
C ASN A 214 10.85 -15.78 -2.10
N LEU A 215 10.16 -15.20 -3.08
CA LEU A 215 9.09 -14.23 -2.86
C LEU A 215 7.74 -14.92 -2.66
N LEU A 216 6.94 -14.39 -1.75
CA LEU A 216 5.51 -14.71 -1.70
C LEU A 216 4.79 -13.97 -2.82
N ILE A 217 3.68 -14.55 -3.31
CA ILE A 217 2.90 -13.95 -4.39
C ILE A 217 1.48 -13.72 -3.90
N ILE A 218 0.99 -12.52 -4.12
CA ILE A 218 -0.42 -12.15 -3.96
C ILE A 218 -0.96 -11.76 -5.33
N THR A 219 -2.18 -12.17 -5.63
CA THR A 219 -2.90 -11.75 -6.84
C THR A 219 -4.02 -10.83 -6.44
N GLU A 220 -4.10 -9.66 -7.07
CA GLU A 220 -5.19 -8.71 -6.83
C GLU A 220 -6.40 -8.98 -7.72
N GLY A 221 -7.59 -8.51 -7.32
CA GLY A 221 -8.80 -8.52 -8.15
C GLY A 221 -9.62 -9.81 -8.16
N GLY A 222 -9.50 -10.65 -7.13
CA GLY A 222 -10.40 -11.78 -6.87
C GLY A 222 -11.74 -11.38 -6.24
#